data_AF-A0A0A1VEG1-F1
#
_entry.id   AF-A0A0A1VEG1-F1
#
_cell.length_a   1.000
_cell.length_b   1.000
_cell.length_c   1.000
_cell.angle_alpha   90.00
_cell.angle_beta   90.00
_cell.angle_gamma   90.00
#
_symmetry.space_group_name_H-M   'P 1'
#
loop_
_entity.id
_entity.type
_entity.pdbx_description
1 polymer ?
#
loop_
_entity_poly.entity_id
_entity_poly.type
_entity_poly.pdbx_seq_one_letter_code
_entity_poly.pdbx_strand_id
1 'polypeptide(L)' 'MSLLDAPIWHDAGTWIVLGVSLLFIVVGIAMHHVIRKVLRAPPPTDKPSED' A
#
# COMPACT_ATOMS: atom_id res chain seq x y z
N MET A 1 16.40 -26.75 17.80
CA MET A 1 15.11 -26.98 17.12
C MET A 1 14.74 -25.66 16.47
N SER A 2 15.10 -25.49 15.21
CA SER A 2 14.98 -24.22 14.51
C SER A 2 13.51 -23.98 14.16
N LEU A 3 12.92 -22.87 14.61
CA LEU A 3 11.55 -22.45 14.26
C LEU A 3 11.36 -22.20 12.74
N LEU A 4 12.45 -22.25 11.98
CA LEU A 4 12.53 -22.12 10.53
C LEU A 4 12.22 -23.45 9.79
N ASP A 5 12.31 -24.60 10.48
CA ASP A 5 11.87 -25.92 9.96
C ASP A 5 10.39 -26.21 10.26
N ALA A 6 9.64 -25.20 10.74
CA ALA A 6 8.24 -25.36 11.08
C ALA A 6 7.41 -25.60 9.80
N PRO A 7 6.57 -26.66 9.76
CA PRO A 7 5.73 -27.01 8.60
C PRO A 7 4.89 -25.86 8.04
N ILE A 8 4.61 -24.84 8.87
CA ILE A 8 3.79 -23.67 8.55
C ILE A 8 4.37 -22.85 7.39
N TRP A 9 5.69 -22.82 7.24
CA TRP A 9 6.38 -22.04 6.19
C TRP A 9 6.40 -22.76 4.84
N HIS A 10 6.10 -24.06 4.83
CA HIS A 10 6.02 -24.86 3.62
C HIS A 10 4.57 -25.00 3.10
N ASP A 11 3.59 -24.54 3.88
CA ASP A 11 2.19 -24.54 3.51
C ASP A 11 1.88 -23.40 2.54
N ALA A 12 1.31 -23.74 1.38
CA ALA A 12 0.87 -22.79 0.37
C ALA A 12 -0.16 -21.79 0.93
N GLY A 13 -1.01 -22.21 1.86
CA GLY A 13 -2.00 -21.36 2.51
C GLY A 13 -1.37 -20.19 3.26
N THR A 14 -0.26 -20.42 3.97
CA THR A 14 0.46 -19.38 4.71
C THR A 14 1.01 -18.30 3.78
N TRP A 15 1.59 -18.69 2.65
CA TRP A 15 2.12 -17.75 1.66
C TRP A 15 1.02 -16.92 0.99
N ILE A 16 -0.15 -17.51 0.76
CA ILE A 16 -1.33 -16.79 0.23
C ILE A 16 -1.79 -15.75 1.25
N VAL A 17 -1.95 -16.12 2.52
CA VAL A 17 -2.38 -15.18 3.56
C VAL A 17 -1.37 -14.05 3.74
N LEU A 18 -0.07 -14.35 3.74
CA LEU A 18 0.99 -13.35 3.80
C LEU A 18 0.95 -12.42 2.59
N GLY A 19 0.81 -12.98 1.38
CA GLY A 19 0.70 -12.22 0.14
C GLY A 19 -0.52 -11.29 0.13
N VAL A 20 -1.70 -11.81 0.49
CA VAL A 20 -2.95 -11.03 0.56
C VAL A 20 -2.88 -9.96 1.64
N SER A 21 -2.32 -10.28 2.81
CA SER A 21 -2.14 -9.31 3.91
C SER A 21 -1.21 -8.16 3.48
N LEU A 22 -0.09 -8.49 2.83
CA LEU A 22 0.84 -7.50 2.29
C LEU A 22 0.17 -6.64 1.21
N LEU A 23 -0.60 -7.25 0.31
CA LEU A 23 -1.35 -6.53 -0.72
C LEU A 23 -2.32 -5.52 -0.11
N PHE A 24 -3.04 -5.93 0.95
CA PHE A 24 -4.00 -5.06 1.63
C PHE A 24 -3.32 -3.85 2.27
N ILE A 25 -2.14 -4.04 2.89
CA ILE A 25 -1.33 -2.97 3.46
C ILE A 25 -0.91 -1.98 2.35
N VAL A 26 -0.42 -2.49 1.21
CA VAL A 26 0.00 -1.66 0.07
C VAL A 26 -1.17 -0.82 -0.46
N VAL A 27 -2.35 -1.42 -0.63
CA VAL A 27 -3.56 -0.72 -1.07
C VAL A 27 -3.99 0.35 -0.05
N GLY A 28 -3.97 0.04 1.25
CA GLY A 28 -4.28 0.99 2.31
C GLY A 28 -3.32 2.19 2.32
N ILE A 29 -2.02 1.94 2.16
CA ILE A 29 -1.01 2.99 2.05
C ILE A 29 -1.24 3.83 0.80
N ALA A 30 -1.48 3.20 -0.35
CA ALA A 30 -1.74 3.91 -1.60
C ALA A 30 -2.96 4.83 -1.47
N MET A 31 -4.05 4.34 -0.89
CA MET A 31 -5.25 5.16 -0.65
C MET A 31 -4.96 6.32 0.31
N HIS A 32 -4.24 6.07 1.42
CA HIS A 32 -3.82 7.13 2.33
C HIS A 32 -2.97 8.19 1.61
N HIS A 33 -2.06 7.74 0.73
CA HIS A 33 -1.18 8.60 -0.04
C HIS A 33 -1.98 9.45 -1.05
N VAL A 34 -2.97 8.86 -1.72
CA VAL A 34 -3.87 9.56 -2.66
C VAL A 34 -4.71 10.59 -1.91
N ILE A 35 -5.34 10.23 -0.79
CA ILE A 35 -6.11 11.16 0.04
C ILE A 35 -5.24 12.34 0.46
N ARG A 36 -4.03 12.07 0.95
CA ARG A 36 -3.07 13.12 1.33
C ARG A 36 -2.65 13.97 0.15
N LYS A 37 -2.44 13.37 -1.02
CA LYS A 37 -2.06 14.07 -2.26
C LYS A 37 -3.18 14.96 -2.78
N VAL A 38 -4.43 14.50 -2.73
CA VAL A 38 -5.61 15.27 -3.14
C VAL A 38 -5.92 16.37 -2.11
N LEU A 39 -5.90 16.05 -0.81
CA LEU A 39 -6.18 17.02 0.24
C LEU A 39 -5.12 18.12 0.33
N ARG A 40 -3.85 17.77 0.05
CA ARG A 40 -2.74 18.73 -0.03
C ARG A 40 -2.44 19.17 -1.45
N ALA A 41 -3.26 18.82 -2.45
CA ALA A 41 -3.09 19.37 -3.77
C ALA A 41 -3.22 20.89 -3.60
N PRO A 42 -2.16 21.66 -3.89
CA PRO A 42 -2.30 23.10 -3.98
C PRO A 42 -3.42 23.33 -5.02
N PRO A 43 -4.34 24.28 -4.79
CA PRO A 43 -5.28 24.64 -5.85
C PRO A 43 -4.45 24.87 -7.13
N PRO A 44 -4.87 24.33 -8.28
CA PRO A 44 -4.16 24.52 -9.53
C PRO A 44 -3.89 26.00 -9.65
N THR A 45 -2.62 26.38 -9.56
CA THR A 45 -2.18 27.75 -9.81
C THR A 45 -2.17 27.91 -11.33
N ASP A 46 -3.34 27.71 -11.93
CA ASP A 46 -3.69 28.27 -13.22
C ASP A 46 -3.95 29.73 -12.91
N LYS A 47 -2.87 30.50 -12.84
CA LYS A 47 -2.93 31.94 -12.99
C LYS A 47 -3.40 32.11 -14.43
N PRO A 48 -4.59 32.67 -14.69
CA PRO A 48 -4.84 33.28 -15.97
C PRO A 48 -3.90 34.49 -15.99
N SER A 49 -2.71 34.31 -16.56
CA SER A 49 -1.97 35.45 -17.07
C SER A 49 -2.71 35.89 -18.33
N GLU A 50 -3.69 36.74 -18.10
CA GLU A 50 -4.20 37.70 -19.06
C GLU A 50 -3.00 38.51 -19.57
N ASP A 51 -2.54 38.20 -20.79
CA ASP A 51 -1.78 39.05 -21.73
C ASP A 51 -1.71 38.38 -23.12
#